data_AF-A0A4S8MUR1-F1
#
_entry.id   AF-A0A4S8MUR1-F1
#
_cell.length_a   1.000
_cell.length_b   1.000
_cell.length_c   1.000
_cell.angle_alpha   90.00
_cell.angle_beta   90.00
_cell.angle_gamma   90.00
#
_symmetry.space_group_name_H-M   'P 1'
#
loop_
_entity.id
_entity.type
_entity.pdbx_description
1 polymer ?
#
loop_
_entity_poly.entity_id
_entity_poly.type
_entity_poly.pdbx_seq_one_letter_code
_entity_poly.pdbx_strand_id
1 'polypeptide(L)'
;MGTTSISSSSSKRRGRPSGTDDSNRHPYLQMEDGSPVPKSILSYANTSIRELLDTINRAGYAPTEWRYASEMARTYVYSRILNDSRLKFFQLAGDTWKVKIFVRRVFSQWKGRKGLDVKFEGSDEETVPPKKKQKTKAAEKMDVLFIDDDSFVFSLIFFSK
;
A
#
# COMPACT_ATOMS: atom_id res chain seq x y z
N MET A 1 59.43 -18.93 -5.66
CA MET A 1 58.08 -19.35 -6.14
C MET A 1 57.10 -19.08 -5.03
N GLY A 2 56.14 -18.17 -5.25
CA GLY A 2 55.21 -17.70 -4.22
C GLY A 2 53.91 -18.50 -4.20
N THR A 3 53.50 -18.96 -3.02
CA THR A 3 52.20 -19.60 -2.81
C THR A 3 51.23 -18.59 -2.20
N THR A 4 50.39 -17.98 -3.03
CA THR A 4 49.26 -17.17 -2.57
C THR A 4 48.09 -18.09 -2.21
N SER A 5 47.90 -18.35 -0.92
CA SER A 5 46.68 -18.98 -0.41
C SER A 5 45.56 -17.95 -0.41
N ILE A 6 44.63 -18.08 -1.36
CA ILE A 6 43.41 -17.26 -1.42
C ILE A 6 42.42 -17.86 -0.41
N SER A 7 42.37 -17.27 0.78
CA SER A 7 41.39 -17.63 1.80
C SER A 7 40.01 -17.12 1.39
N SER A 8 39.12 -18.04 1.02
CA SER A 8 37.73 -17.77 0.69
C SER A 8 36.97 -17.28 1.94
N SER A 9 36.71 -15.98 2.03
CA SER A 9 35.87 -15.40 3.07
C SER A 9 34.41 -15.81 2.87
N SER A 10 33.96 -16.81 3.64
CA SER A 10 32.54 -17.17 3.69
C SER A 10 31.76 -15.99 4.24
N SER A 11 30.99 -15.31 3.39
CA SER A 11 30.07 -14.26 3.80
C SER A 11 28.99 -14.86 4.70
N LYS A 12 29.15 -14.72 6.02
CA LYS A 12 28.17 -15.12 7.03
C LYS A 12 26.89 -14.31 6.78
N ARG A 13 25.92 -14.89 6.07
CA ARG A 13 24.58 -14.32 5.92
C ARG A 13 24.04 -14.11 7.33
N ARG A 14 23.95 -12.85 7.77
CA ARG A 14 23.34 -12.50 9.06
C ARG A 14 21.88 -12.92 9.00
N GLY A 15 21.58 -14.09 9.54
CA GLY A 15 20.21 -14.53 9.78
C GLY A 15 19.53 -13.51 10.69
N ARG A 16 18.31 -13.13 10.34
CA ARG A 16 17.45 -12.34 11.22
C ARG A 16 17.22 -13.15 12.50
N PRO A 17 17.43 -12.59 13.71
CA PRO A 17 17.18 -13.32 14.95
C PRO A 17 15.71 -13.77 14.97
N SER A 18 15.51 -15.08 14.90
CA SER A 18 14.20 -15.74 14.95
C SER A 18 13.76 -15.80 16.40
N GLY A 19 13.30 -14.68 16.96
CA GLY A 19 12.91 -14.62 18.36
C GLY A 19 12.16 -13.37 18.80
N THR A 20 11.81 -12.47 17.87
CA THR A 20 10.89 -11.38 18.22
C THR A 20 9.49 -11.93 18.23
N ASP A 21 8.92 -12.07 19.43
CA ASP A 21 7.52 -12.39 19.65
C ASP A 21 6.65 -11.52 18.72
N ASP A 22 5.94 -12.17 17.79
CA ASP A 22 5.11 -11.52 16.78
C ASP A 22 4.03 -10.63 17.43
N SER A 23 3.67 -10.92 18.69
CA SER A 23 2.74 -10.15 19.50
C SER A 23 3.17 -8.67 19.61
N ASN A 24 4.48 -8.39 19.60
CA ASN A 24 5.00 -7.02 19.68
C ASN A 24 5.04 -6.29 18.33
N ARG A 25 4.60 -6.90 17.22
CA ARG A 25 4.56 -6.22 15.91
C ARG A 25 3.41 -5.22 15.77
N HIS A 26 2.42 -5.29 16.66
CA HIS A 26 1.22 -4.47 16.62
C HIS A 26 0.88 -3.90 18.01
N PRO A 27 1.74 -3.05 18.59
CA PRO A 27 1.54 -2.50 19.95
C PRO A 27 0.28 -1.64 20.09
N TYR A 28 -0.26 -1.16 18.97
CA TYR A 28 -1.51 -0.38 18.89
C TYR A 28 -2.77 -1.26 18.93
N LEU A 29 -2.65 -2.58 18.84
CA LEU A 29 -3.77 -3.51 18.94
C LEU A 29 -3.81 -4.10 20.34
N GLN A 30 -4.89 -3.79 21.05
CA GLN A 30 -5.13 -4.23 22.42
C GLN A 30 -6.57 -4.73 22.52
N MET A 31 -6.77 -5.73 23.36
CA MET A 31 -8.08 -6.27 23.74
C MET A 31 -8.81 -5.28 24.67
N GLU A 32 -10.06 -5.59 25.03
CA GLU A 32 -10.91 -4.75 25.90
C GLU A 32 -10.31 -4.53 27.29
N ASP A 33 -9.55 -5.50 27.79
CA ASP A 33 -8.83 -5.47 29.07
C ASP A 33 -7.48 -4.73 29.00
N GLY A 34 -7.12 -4.17 27.83
CA GLY A 34 -5.83 -3.51 27.59
C GLY A 34 -4.68 -4.48 27.33
N SER A 35 -4.92 -5.79 27.36
CA SER A 35 -3.89 -6.79 27.05
C SER A 35 -3.55 -6.79 25.55
N PRO A 36 -2.33 -7.20 25.17
CA PRO A 36 -1.97 -7.33 23.76
C PRO A 36 -2.82 -8.39 23.06
N VAL A 37 -3.21 -8.12 21.80
CA VAL A 37 -4.02 -9.08 21.04
C VAL A 37 -3.23 -10.38 20.78
N PRO A 38 -3.79 -11.56 21.11
CA PRO A 38 -3.15 -12.84 20.88
C PRO A 38 -2.73 -13.06 19.42
N LYS A 39 -1.57 -13.70 19.23
CA LYS A 39 -1.05 -14.03 17.90
C LYS A 39 -2.03 -14.84 17.03
N SER A 40 -2.79 -15.75 17.64
CA SER A 40 -3.81 -16.55 16.94
C SER A 40 -4.87 -15.68 16.29
N ILE A 41 -5.36 -14.66 17.02
CA ILE A 41 -6.36 -13.70 16.53
C ILE A 41 -5.77 -12.82 15.44
N LEU A 42 -4.53 -12.34 15.61
CA LEU A 42 -3.83 -11.56 14.58
C LEU A 42 -3.59 -12.36 13.30
N SER A 43 -3.30 -13.66 13.41
CA SER A 43 -3.16 -14.57 12.28
C SER A 43 -4.48 -14.80 11.55
N TYR A 44 -5.57 -14.98 12.31
CA TYR A 44 -6.93 -15.06 11.76
C TYR A 44 -7.30 -13.77 11.01
N ALA A 45 -7.08 -12.61 11.62
CA ALA A 45 -7.32 -11.31 10.99
C ALA A 45 -6.52 -11.16 9.68
N ASN A 46 -5.23 -11.55 9.69
CA ASN A 46 -4.39 -11.53 8.49
C ASN A 46 -4.97 -12.40 7.36
N THR A 47 -5.41 -13.60 7.70
CA THR A 47 -5.94 -14.57 6.72
C THR A 47 -7.25 -14.08 6.14
N SER A 48 -8.18 -13.65 7.00
CA SER A 48 -9.48 -13.09 6.59
C SER A 48 -9.32 -11.89 5.66
N ILE A 49 -8.42 -10.94 5.97
CA ILE A 49 -8.18 -9.78 5.10
C ILE A 49 -7.62 -10.21 3.75
N ARG A 50 -6.71 -11.20 3.70
CA ARG A 50 -6.14 -11.68 2.44
C ARG A 50 -7.19 -12.32 1.55
N GLU A 51 -8.14 -13.07 2.12
CA GLU A 51 -9.27 -13.65 1.39
C GLU A 51 -10.18 -12.57 0.79
N LEU A 52 -10.43 -11.49 1.55
CA LEU A 52 -11.18 -10.34 1.04
C LEU A 52 -10.44 -9.63 -0.10
N LEU A 53 -9.13 -9.45 0.03
CA LEU A 53 -8.29 -8.86 -1.01
C LEU A 53 -8.25 -9.75 -2.27
N ASP A 54 -8.18 -11.06 -2.11
CA ASP A 54 -8.27 -12.00 -3.23
C ASP A 54 -9.64 -11.90 -3.94
N THR A 55 -10.72 -11.71 -3.18
CA THR A 55 -12.07 -11.50 -3.73
C THR A 55 -12.15 -10.21 -4.54
N ILE A 56 -11.62 -9.11 -3.99
CA ILE A 56 -11.54 -7.81 -4.68
C ILE A 56 -10.70 -7.91 -5.96
N ASN A 57 -9.59 -8.64 -5.91
CA ASN A 57 -8.72 -8.85 -7.05
C ASN A 57 -9.39 -9.65 -8.17
N ARG A 58 -10.13 -10.72 -7.82
CA ARG A 58 -10.91 -11.50 -8.79
C ARG A 58 -12.02 -10.68 -9.44
N ALA A 59 -12.58 -9.73 -8.71
CA ALA A 59 -13.59 -8.82 -9.23
C ALA A 59 -13.01 -7.64 -10.06
N GLY A 60 -11.69 -7.55 -10.21
CA GLY A 60 -11.04 -6.48 -10.99
C GLY A 60 -10.97 -5.12 -10.28
N TYR A 61 -11.27 -5.06 -8.98
CA TYR A 61 -11.25 -3.81 -8.20
C TYR A 61 -10.00 -3.66 -7.33
N ALA A 62 -8.95 -4.48 -7.54
CA ALA A 62 -7.73 -4.39 -6.77
C ALA A 62 -6.95 -3.11 -7.12
N PRO A 63 -6.71 -2.21 -6.14
CA PRO A 63 -5.98 -0.99 -6.41
C PRO A 63 -4.47 -1.25 -6.49
N THR A 64 -3.73 -0.35 -7.13
CA THR A 64 -2.26 -0.38 -7.11
C THR A 64 -1.72 -0.17 -5.69
N GLU A 65 -2.32 0.75 -4.94
CA GLU A 65 -2.03 0.97 -3.53
C GLU A 65 -3.32 1.11 -2.73
N TRP A 66 -3.32 0.65 -1.48
CA TRP A 66 -4.52 0.70 -0.64
C TRP A 66 -5.05 2.13 -0.41
N ARG A 67 -4.19 3.16 -0.46
CA ARG A 67 -4.64 4.56 -0.35
C ARG A 67 -5.53 5.00 -1.52
N TYR A 68 -5.39 4.36 -2.68
CA TYR A 68 -6.16 4.61 -3.90
C TYR A 68 -7.29 3.58 -4.09
N ALA A 69 -7.60 2.79 -3.06
CA ALA A 69 -8.73 1.88 -3.11
C ALA A 69 -10.03 2.65 -3.38
N SER A 70 -10.87 2.11 -4.27
CA SER A 70 -12.22 2.64 -4.49
C SER A 70 -13.00 2.64 -3.17
N GLU A 71 -13.98 3.54 -3.05
CA GLU A 71 -14.83 3.59 -1.86
C GLU A 71 -15.53 2.25 -1.62
N MET A 72 -16.04 1.61 -2.67
CA MET A 72 -16.65 0.28 -2.59
C MET A 72 -15.70 -0.77 -2.02
N ALA A 73 -14.45 -0.84 -2.49
CA ALA A 73 -13.47 -1.80 -1.98
C ALA A 73 -13.12 -1.54 -0.50
N ARG A 74 -12.99 -0.26 -0.11
CA ARG A 74 -12.75 0.12 1.29
C ARG A 74 -13.93 -0.26 2.18
N THR A 75 -15.14 0.09 1.79
CA THR A 75 -16.36 -0.19 2.54
C THR A 75 -16.59 -1.69 2.67
N TYR A 76 -16.36 -2.47 1.61
CA TYR A 76 -16.46 -3.93 1.66
C TYR A 76 -15.49 -4.54 2.68
N VAL A 77 -14.21 -4.18 2.62
CA VAL A 77 -13.21 -4.72 3.56
C VAL A 77 -13.49 -4.27 4.99
N TYR A 78 -13.74 -2.97 5.20
CA TYR A 78 -13.93 -2.44 6.55
C TYR A 78 -15.22 -2.94 7.18
N SER A 79 -16.33 -2.96 6.46
CA SER A 79 -17.60 -3.51 6.99
C SER A 79 -17.44 -4.97 7.38
N ARG A 80 -16.76 -5.79 6.57
CA ARG A 80 -16.57 -7.21 6.87
C ARG A 80 -15.68 -7.44 8.10
N ILE A 81 -14.60 -6.67 8.25
CA ILE A 81 -13.71 -6.75 9.42
C ILE A 81 -14.44 -6.27 10.68
N LEU A 82 -15.13 -5.12 10.59
CA LEU A 82 -15.79 -4.52 11.74
C LEU A 82 -17.00 -5.36 12.19
N ASN A 83 -17.68 -6.06 11.28
CA ASN A 83 -18.79 -6.94 11.65
C ASN A 83 -18.36 -8.30 12.22
N ASP A 84 -17.06 -8.65 12.19
CA ASP A 84 -16.57 -9.89 12.78
C ASP A 84 -16.39 -9.74 14.30
N SER A 85 -17.19 -10.50 15.07
CA SER A 85 -17.13 -10.54 16.53
C SER A 85 -15.75 -10.86 17.11
N ARG A 86 -14.90 -11.60 16.37
CA ARG A 86 -13.54 -11.95 16.81
C ARG A 86 -12.55 -10.78 16.67
N LEU A 87 -12.94 -9.76 15.93
CA LEU A 87 -12.10 -8.62 15.55
C LEU A 87 -12.57 -7.31 16.20
N LYS A 88 -13.41 -7.41 17.25
CA LYS A 88 -13.93 -6.25 18.01
C LYS A 88 -12.87 -5.31 18.55
N PHE A 89 -11.64 -5.79 18.80
CA PHE A 89 -10.52 -4.95 19.24
C PHE A 89 -10.19 -3.79 18.27
N PHE A 90 -10.62 -3.89 17.01
CA PHE A 90 -10.53 -2.79 16.05
C PHE A 90 -11.52 -1.65 16.30
N GLN A 91 -12.66 -1.90 16.96
CA GLN A 91 -13.70 -0.92 17.26
C GLN A 91 -13.41 -0.10 18.53
N LEU A 92 -12.55 -0.61 19.42
CA LEU A 92 -12.33 -0.04 20.76
C LEU A 92 -11.73 1.38 20.79
N ALA A 93 -11.29 1.91 19.65
CA ALA A 93 -10.61 3.20 19.59
C ALA A 93 -11.49 4.38 19.18
N GLY A 94 -12.82 4.21 19.09
CA GLY A 94 -13.77 5.23 18.60
C GLY A 94 -13.66 5.51 17.10
N ASP A 95 -12.46 5.34 16.55
CA ASP A 95 -12.10 5.60 15.16
C ASP A 95 -11.56 4.34 14.46
N THR A 96 -11.82 4.24 13.16
CA THR A 96 -11.40 3.11 12.30
C THR A 96 -9.91 3.11 11.95
N TRP A 97 -9.09 3.94 12.59
CA TRP A 97 -7.68 4.12 12.25
C TRP A 97 -6.85 2.84 12.44
N LYS A 98 -7.13 2.05 13.49
CA LYS A 98 -6.45 0.76 13.73
C LYS A 98 -6.65 -0.21 12.56
N VAL A 99 -7.88 -0.29 12.04
CA VAL A 99 -8.21 -1.09 10.84
C VAL A 99 -7.47 -0.57 9.63
N LYS A 100 -7.50 0.74 9.39
CA LYS A 100 -6.84 1.37 8.22
C LYS A 100 -5.35 1.04 8.18
N ILE A 101 -4.65 1.17 9.31
CA ILE A 101 -3.22 0.85 9.41
C ILE A 101 -2.99 -0.65 9.19
N PHE A 102 -3.79 -1.49 9.84
CA PHE A 102 -3.62 -2.94 9.75
C PHE A 102 -3.86 -3.44 8.32
N VAL A 103 -4.96 -3.06 7.69
CA VAL A 103 -5.29 -3.44 6.30
C VAL A 103 -4.22 -2.94 5.33
N ARG A 104 -3.73 -1.70 5.47
CA ARG A 104 -2.65 -1.18 4.62
C ARG A 104 -1.39 -2.07 4.70
N ARG A 105 -1.01 -2.49 5.91
CA ARG A 105 0.14 -3.38 6.12
C ARG A 105 -0.09 -4.76 5.49
N VAL A 106 -1.27 -5.35 5.70
CA VAL A 106 -1.61 -6.65 5.12
C VAL A 106 -1.64 -6.58 3.59
N PHE A 107 -2.20 -5.51 3.03
CA PHE A 107 -2.23 -5.27 1.59
C PHE A 107 -0.82 -5.24 0.98
N SER A 108 0.11 -4.48 1.57
CA SER A 108 1.50 -4.44 1.09
C SER A 108 2.16 -5.82 1.09
N GLN A 109 1.90 -6.63 2.12
CA GLN A 109 2.43 -7.99 2.20
C GLN A 109 1.77 -8.94 1.17
N TRP A 110 0.47 -8.80 0.96
CA TRP A 110 -0.30 -9.59 0.00
C TRP A 110 0.14 -9.28 -1.44
N LYS A 111 0.26 -7.99 -1.79
CA LYS A 111 0.70 -7.52 -3.10
C LYS A 111 2.10 -8.03 -3.45
N GLY A 112 3.05 -7.93 -2.50
CA GLY A 112 4.41 -8.41 -2.68
C GLY A 112 4.54 -9.92 -2.89
N ARG A 113 3.56 -10.73 -2.42
CA ARG A 113 3.53 -12.18 -2.65
C ARG A 113 2.93 -12.58 -3.98
N LYS A 114 1.99 -11.79 -4.51
CA LYS A 114 1.27 -12.09 -5.75
C LYS A 114 2.07 -11.74 -7.00
N GLY A 115 3.23 -11.07 -6.87
CA GLY A 115 3.95 -10.56 -8.04
C GLY A 115 3.12 -9.57 -8.86
N LEU A 116 2.11 -8.93 -8.23
CA LEU A 116 1.34 -7.82 -8.79
C LEU A 116 2.24 -6.57 -8.82
N ASP A 117 3.39 -6.69 -9.47
CA ASP A 117 4.07 -5.57 -10.07
C ASP A 117 3.25 -5.27 -11.31
N VAL A 118 2.22 -4.44 -11.13
CA VAL A 118 1.39 -3.96 -12.23
C VAL A 118 2.32 -3.13 -13.11
N LYS A 119 2.98 -3.78 -14.08
CA LYS A 119 3.42 -3.11 -15.29
C LYS A 119 2.13 -2.60 -15.90
N PHE A 120 1.95 -1.29 -15.85
CA PHE A 120 0.91 -0.59 -16.56
C PHE A 120 1.21 -0.78 -18.06
N GLU A 121 0.80 -1.91 -18.62
CA GLU A 121 0.63 -2.02 -20.07
C GLU A 121 -0.61 -1.19 -20.39
N GLY A 122 -0.33 -0.05 -21.03
CA GLY A 122 -1.33 0.93 -21.40
C GLY A 122 -2.45 0.26 -22.19
N SER A 123 -3.67 0.51 -21.75
CA SER A 123 -4.83 0.47 -22.62
C SER A 123 -4.59 1.42 -23.78
N ASP A 124 -4.67 0.87 -24.99
CA ASP A 124 -4.59 1.57 -26.27
C ASP A 124 -5.47 2.82 -26.30
N GLU A 125 -4.85 3.99 -26.19
CA GLU A 125 -5.40 5.24 -26.70
C GLU A 125 -4.23 6.06 -27.27
N GLU A 126 -4.18 6.03 -28.60
CA GLU A 126 -3.57 6.96 -29.54
C GLU A 126 -2.20 7.60 -29.19
N THR A 127 -1.23 7.24 -30.03
CA THR A 127 0.17 7.64 -30.03
C THR A 127 0.44 9.15 -29.94
N VAL A 128 1.14 9.58 -28.89
CA VAL A 128 2.06 10.74 -28.93
C VAL A 128 3.38 10.34 -28.24
N PRO A 129 4.55 10.43 -28.89
CA PRO A 129 5.80 9.93 -28.33
C PRO A 129 6.30 10.78 -27.15
N PRO A 130 6.85 10.16 -26.08
CA PRO A 130 7.42 10.90 -24.97
C PRO A 130 8.76 11.54 -25.35
N LYS A 131 8.82 12.87 -25.32
CA LYS A 131 10.07 13.64 -25.41
C LYS A 131 11.00 13.24 -24.26
N LYS A 132 12.14 12.64 -24.63
CA LYS A 132 13.28 12.35 -23.74
C LYS A 132 13.72 13.66 -23.07
N LYS A 133 13.63 13.73 -21.74
CA LYS A 133 14.29 14.78 -20.95
C LYS A 133 15.80 14.55 -21.00
N GLN A 134 16.46 15.18 -21.97
CA GLN A 134 17.90 15.38 -21.94
C GLN A 134 18.25 16.33 -20.79
N LYS A 135 19.15 15.88 -19.92
CA LYS A 135 19.91 16.75 -19.02
C LYS A 135 20.84 17.60 -19.88
N THR A 136 20.65 18.92 -19.90
CA THR A 136 21.71 19.86 -20.26
C THR A 136 21.93 20.83 -19.10
N LYS A 137 23.22 20.94 -18.74
CA LYS A 137 23.78 21.94 -17.84
C LYS A 137 23.90 23.28 -18.57
N ALA A 138 23.88 24.33 -17.75
CA ALA A 138 24.49 25.64 -17.93
C ALA A 138 23.78 26.68 -18.83
N ALA A 139 23.47 27.78 -18.14
CA ALA A 139 23.67 29.18 -18.52
C ALA A 139 23.05 29.70 -19.83
N GLU A 140 22.20 30.72 -19.65
CA GLU A 140 22.36 32.08 -20.19
C GLU A 140 21.04 32.68 -20.71
N LYS A 141 20.91 33.98 -20.40
CA LYS A 141 19.83 34.94 -20.63
C LYS A 141 19.05 34.78 -21.94
N MET A 142 17.74 35.09 -21.89
CA MET A 142 17.16 36.30 -22.51
C MET A 142 15.69 36.47 -22.12
N ASP A 143 15.33 37.72 -21.85
CA ASP A 143 13.97 38.24 -21.73
C ASP A 143 13.17 38.00 -23.02
N VAL A 144 11.84 37.83 -22.91
CA VAL A 144 10.80 38.54 -23.70
C VAL A 144 9.42 38.22 -23.10
N LEU A 145 8.68 39.30 -22.80
CA LEU A 145 7.27 39.40 -22.39
C LEU A 145 6.28 39.00 -23.50
N PHE A 146 5.10 38.47 -23.14
CA PHE A 146 3.74 38.63 -23.75
C PHE A 146 2.78 37.78 -22.89
N ILE A 147 1.94 38.30 -21.97
CA ILE A 147 0.68 39.08 -22.06
C ILE A 147 -0.58 38.27 -22.46
N ASP A 148 -1.50 38.23 -21.48
CA ASP A 148 -2.98 38.16 -21.42
C ASP A 148 -3.86 36.91 -21.64
N ASP A 149 -4.78 36.80 -20.68
CA ASP A 149 -6.20 36.41 -20.69
C ASP A 149 -6.66 35.18 -21.48
N ASP A 150 -7.16 34.16 -20.76
CA ASP A 150 -8.62 33.97 -20.74
C ASP A 150 -9.08 32.96 -19.67
N SER A 151 -10.08 33.40 -18.92
CA SER A 151 -10.85 32.66 -17.93
C SER A 151 -11.63 31.49 -18.54
N PHE A 152 -11.69 30.32 -17.87
CA PHE A 152 -12.87 29.45 -17.97
C PHE A 152 -13.19 28.74 -16.65
N VAL A 153 -14.33 29.15 -16.08
CA VAL A 153 -15.05 28.55 -14.96
C VAL A 153 -16.14 27.65 -15.54
N PHE A 154 -16.26 26.40 -15.11
CA PHE A 154 -17.51 25.60 -15.15
C PHE A 154 -17.35 24.41 -14.20
N SER A 155 -18.35 23.84 -13.54
CA SER A 155 -19.62 24.28 -12.94
C SER A 155 -20.08 23.04 -12.15
N LEU A 156 -20.47 23.18 -10.88
CA LEU A 156 -21.06 22.10 -10.08
C LEU A 156 -22.47 21.80 -10.60
N ILE A 157 -22.77 20.51 -10.85
CA ILE A 157 -24.15 20.04 -10.98
C ILE A 157 -24.44 19.10 -9.81
N PHE A 158 -25.32 19.59 -8.91
CA PHE A 158 -26.06 18.81 -7.92
C PHE A 158 -27.15 18.00 -8.63
N PHE A 159 -27.35 16.73 -8.24
CA PHE A 159 -28.60 16.02 -8.52
C PHE A 159 -29.13 15.41 -7.23
N SER A 160 -30.28 15.91 -6.79
CA SER A 160 -31.13 15.36 -5.73
C SER A 160 -32.31 14.66 -6.39
N LYS A 161 -32.77 13.55 -5.81
CA LYS A 161 -34.14 13.07 -5.98
C LYS A 161 -34.63 12.48 -4.68
#